data_AF-A0A534CUB6-F1
#
_entry.id   AF-A0A534CUB6-F1
#
_cell.length_a   1.000
_cell.length_b   1.000
_cell.length_c   1.000
_cell.angle_alpha   90.00
_cell.angle_beta   90.00
_cell.angle_gamma   90.00
#
_symmetry.space_group_name_H-M   'P 1'
#
loop_
_entity.id
_entity.type
_entity.pdbx_description
1 polymer ?
#
loop_
_entity_poly.entity_id
_entity_poly.type
_entity_poly.pdbx_seq_one_letter_code
_entity_poly.pdbx_strand_id
1 'polypeptide(L)'
;MLAGQKAVKAYQKASDDYVACIDKELEGAIAKGGDKLKPEQKADMQHVEAQKHNAAIDQEQSVADRFNEQVKVFKARTAGQKN
;
A
#
# COMPACT_ATOMS: atom_id res chain seq x y z
N MET A 1 -11.08 4.82 18.05
CA MET A 1 -9.73 5.26 17.61
C MET A 1 -8.70 4.14 17.61
N LEU A 2 -8.44 3.45 18.74
CA LEU A 2 -7.48 2.35 18.79
C LEU A 2 -7.76 1.21 17.79
N ALA A 3 -9.04 0.84 17.60
CA ALA A 3 -9.44 -0.17 16.61
C ALA A 3 -9.13 0.27 15.17
N GLY A 4 -9.41 1.54 14.82
CA GLY A 4 -9.09 2.10 13.50
C GLY A 4 -7.58 2.17 13.25
N GLN A 5 -6.79 2.55 14.26
CA GLN A 5 -5.33 2.54 14.16
C GLN A 5 -4.77 1.13 13.93
N LYS A 6 -5.33 0.12 14.62
CA LYS A 6 -4.98 -1.29 14.37
C LYS A 6 -5.35 -1.73 12.95
N ALA A 7 -6.52 -1.33 12.45
CA ALA A 7 -6.96 -1.66 11.11
C ALA A 7 -6.05 -1.05 10.04
N VAL A 8 -5.65 0.22 10.19
CA VAL A 8 -4.69 0.88 9.27
C VAL A 8 -3.35 0.15 9.28
N LYS A 9 -2.79 -0.19 10.46
CA LYS A 9 -1.52 -0.94 10.54
C LYS A 9 -1.62 -2.34 9.97
N ALA A 10 -2.75 -3.02 10.16
CA ALA A 10 -2.97 -4.35 9.60
C ALA A 10 -3.07 -4.31 8.08
N TYR A 11 -3.76 -3.29 7.54
CA TYR A 11 -3.83 -3.05 6.10
C TYR A 11 -2.45 -2.73 5.52
N GLN A 12 -1.67 -1.89 6.22
CA GLN A 12 -0.31 -1.54 5.82
C GLN A 12 0.61 -2.76 5.71
N LYS A 13 0.58 -3.62 6.73
CA LYS A 13 1.31 -4.89 6.68
C LYS A 13 0.82 -5.79 5.53
N ALA A 14 -0.48 -5.84 5.28
CA ALA A 14 -1.04 -6.68 4.23
C ALA A 14 -0.63 -6.17 2.83
N SER A 15 -0.53 -4.86 2.61
CA SER A 15 0.02 -4.31 1.37
C SER A 15 1.50 -4.60 1.22
N ASP A 16 2.31 -4.40 2.27
CA ASP A 16 3.74 -4.73 2.23
C ASP A 16 3.96 -6.21 1.88
N ASP A 17 3.21 -7.12 2.50
CA ASP A 17 3.26 -8.56 2.21
C ASP A 17 2.82 -8.85 0.75
N TYR A 18 1.81 -8.13 0.25
CA TYR A 18 1.33 -8.27 -1.12
C TYR A 18 2.37 -7.80 -2.15
N VAL A 19 2.96 -6.63 -1.93
CA VAL A 19 4.03 -6.07 -2.77
C VAL A 19 5.23 -7.02 -2.83
N ALA A 20 5.68 -7.50 -1.67
CA ALA A 20 6.79 -8.45 -1.59
C ALA A 20 6.48 -9.78 -2.31
N CYS A 21 5.21 -10.14 -2.47
CA CYS A 21 4.80 -11.30 -3.26
C CYS A 21 4.94 -11.03 -4.76
N ILE A 22 4.43 -9.89 -5.24
CA ILE A 22 4.53 -9.56 -6.67
C ILE A 22 6.00 -9.37 -7.08
N ASP A 23 6.84 -8.75 -6.24
CA ASP A 23 8.28 -8.61 -6.49
C ASP A 23 8.94 -9.98 -6.71
N LYS A 24 8.59 -10.98 -5.89
CA LYS A 24 9.09 -12.36 -6.06
C LYS A 24 8.55 -13.03 -7.32
N GLU A 25 7.30 -12.75 -7.70
CA GLU A 25 6.75 -13.24 -8.97
C GLU A 25 7.47 -12.62 -10.16
N LEU A 26 7.78 -11.32 -10.10
CA LEU A 26 8.55 -10.59 -11.10
C LEU A 26 9.96 -11.17 -11.23
N GLU A 27 10.67 -11.35 -10.11
CA GLU A 27 12.00 -11.97 -10.09
C GLU A 27 11.95 -13.40 -10.64
N GLY A 28 10.95 -14.19 -10.26
CA GLY A 28 10.75 -15.55 -10.75
C GLY A 28 10.45 -15.58 -12.26
N ALA A 29 9.66 -14.64 -12.76
CA ALA A 29 9.36 -14.52 -14.19
C ALA A 29 10.58 -14.08 -14.99
N ILE A 30 11.37 -13.14 -14.47
CA ILE A 30 12.65 -12.71 -15.04
C ILE A 30 13.64 -13.89 -15.06
N ALA A 31 13.77 -14.62 -13.97
CA ALA A 31 14.66 -15.78 -13.86
C ALA A 31 14.26 -16.91 -14.81
N LYS A 32 12.95 -17.18 -14.95
CA LYS A 32 12.42 -18.15 -15.93
C LYS A 32 12.60 -17.69 -17.37
N GLY A 33 12.48 -16.40 -17.63
CA GLY A 33 12.67 -15.81 -18.96
C GLY A 33 14.12 -15.85 -19.44
N GLY A 34 15.08 -15.74 -18.53
CA GLY A 34 16.52 -15.77 -18.84
C GLY A 34 16.88 -14.81 -19.98
N ASP A 35 17.83 -15.19 -20.84
CA ASP A 35 18.29 -14.40 -21.98
C ASP A 35 17.24 -14.22 -23.10
N LYS A 36 16.08 -14.90 -23.00
CA LYS A 36 14.98 -14.74 -23.97
C LYS A 36 14.12 -13.52 -23.67
N LEU A 37 14.23 -12.94 -22.47
CA LEU A 37 13.47 -11.76 -22.11
C LEU A 37 14.14 -10.53 -22.71
N LYS A 38 13.45 -9.85 -23.64
CA LYS A 38 13.96 -8.60 -24.19
C LYS A 38 13.99 -7.50 -23.10
N PRO A 39 14.93 -6.56 -23.17
CA PRO A 39 15.01 -5.46 -22.21
C PRO A 39 13.70 -4.66 -22.13
N GLU A 40 12.98 -4.47 -23.24
CA GLU A 40 11.68 -3.79 -23.22
C GLU A 40 10.62 -4.57 -22.43
N GLN A 41 10.58 -5.91 -22.54
CA GLN A 41 9.63 -6.71 -21.77
C GLN A 41 9.91 -6.65 -20.26
N LYS A 42 11.21 -6.59 -19.89
CA LYS A 42 11.62 -6.43 -18.50
C LYS A 42 11.19 -5.07 -17.94
N ALA A 43 11.36 -4.01 -18.73
CA ALA A 43 10.95 -2.66 -18.37
C ALA A 43 9.43 -2.53 -18.25
N ASP A 44 8.66 -3.11 -19.18
CA ASP A 44 7.20 -3.13 -19.12
C ASP A 44 6.68 -3.86 -17.87
N MET A 45 7.28 -5.01 -17.54
CA MET A 45 6.92 -5.76 -16.33
C MET A 45 7.22 -4.96 -15.05
N GLN A 46 8.38 -4.30 -14.99
CA GLN A 46 8.73 -3.39 -13.88
C GLN A 46 7.79 -2.18 -13.80
N HIS A 47 7.37 -1.64 -14.94
CA HIS A 47 6.47 -0.49 -14.98
C HIS A 47 5.06 -0.85 -14.50
N VAL A 48 4.54 -2.02 -14.89
CA VAL A 48 3.27 -2.53 -14.39
C VAL A 48 3.33 -2.80 -12.89
N GLU A 49 4.44 -3.33 -12.40
CA GLU A 49 4.70 -3.49 -10.97
C GLU A 49 4.69 -2.17 -10.20
N ALA A 50 5.47 -1.18 -10.67
CA ALA A 50 5.49 0.15 -10.08
C ALA A 50 4.10 0.79 -10.06
N GLN A 51 3.29 0.60 -11.11
CA GLN A 51 1.90 1.08 -11.13
C GLN A 51 1.03 0.40 -10.06
N LYS A 52 1.14 -0.92 -9.89
CA LYS A 52 0.39 -1.65 -8.85
C LYS A 52 0.82 -1.23 -7.45
N HIS A 53 2.13 -1.06 -7.25
CA HIS A 53 2.71 -0.58 -6.00
C HIS A 53 2.16 0.81 -5.63
N ASN A 54 2.23 1.75 -6.56
CA ASN A 54 1.73 3.10 -6.36
C ASN A 54 0.22 3.12 -6.08
N ALA A 55 -0.56 2.29 -6.79
CA ALA A 55 -2.00 2.19 -6.55
C ALA A 55 -2.33 1.63 -5.15
N ALA A 56 -1.56 0.67 -4.64
CA ALA A 56 -1.72 0.16 -3.28
C ALA A 56 -1.39 1.24 -2.23
N ILE A 57 -0.31 2.00 -2.43
CA ILE A 57 0.06 3.13 -1.56
C ILE A 57 -1.01 4.23 -1.59
N ASP A 58 -1.56 4.57 -2.75
CA ASP A 58 -2.61 5.58 -2.86
C ASP A 58 -3.89 5.16 -2.10
N GLN A 59 -4.24 3.86 -2.15
CA GLN A 59 -5.34 3.33 -1.35
C GLN A 59 -5.05 3.42 0.15
N GLU A 60 -3.84 3.06 0.58
CA GLU A 60 -3.42 3.23 1.97
C GLU A 60 -3.52 4.67 2.44
N GLN A 61 -3.00 5.60 1.64
CA GLN A 61 -2.99 7.01 1.94
C GLN A 61 -4.43 7.53 2.10
N SER A 62 -5.35 7.12 1.22
CA SER A 62 -6.77 7.46 1.34
C SER A 62 -7.41 6.96 2.64
N VAL A 63 -7.08 5.73 3.06
CA VAL A 63 -7.57 5.16 4.32
C VAL A 63 -6.98 5.90 5.52
N ALA A 64 -5.69 6.23 5.47
CA ALA A 64 -5.01 7.01 6.52
C ALA A 64 -5.57 8.42 6.64
N ASP A 65 -5.85 9.11 5.53
CA ASP A 65 -6.44 10.44 5.50
C ASP A 65 -7.84 10.45 6.12
N ARG A 66 -8.69 9.48 5.76
CA ARG A 66 -10.00 9.29 6.40
C ARG A 66 -9.89 9.04 7.90
N PHE A 67 -8.91 8.24 8.34
CA PHE A 67 -8.70 8.02 9.76
C PHE A 67 -8.25 9.31 10.48
N ASN A 68 -7.38 10.10 9.85
CA ASN A 68 -6.93 11.38 10.40
C ASN A 68 -8.08 12.40 10.55
N GLU A 69 -9.01 12.45 9.60
CA GLU A 69 -10.23 13.25 9.74
C GLU A 69 -11.09 12.80 10.93
N GLN A 70 -11.30 11.49 11.09
CA GLN A 70 -12.03 10.94 12.22
C GLN A 70 -11.36 11.31 13.55
N VAL A 71 -10.02 11.23 13.61
CA VAL A 71 -9.24 11.65 14.79
C VAL A 71 -9.43 13.14 15.10
N LYS A 72 -9.40 14.02 14.08
CA LYS A 72 -9.66 15.46 14.27
C LYS A 72 -11.06 15.70 14.85
N VAL A 73 -12.10 15.08 14.28
CA VAL A 73 -13.48 15.21 14.77
C VAL A 73 -13.61 14.69 16.20
N PHE A 74 -13.01 13.54 16.51
CA PHE A 74 -13.03 13.00 17.86
C PHE A 74 -12.36 13.94 18.87
N LYS A 75 -11.17 14.47 18.54
CA LYS A 75 -10.46 15.45 19.38
C LYS A 75 -11.29 16.72 19.60
N ALA A 76 -11.92 17.24 18.56
CA ALA A 76 -12.79 18.42 18.67
C ALA A 76 -13.99 18.16 19.60
N ARG A 77 -14.63 16.98 19.48
CA ARG A 77 -15.74 16.59 20.38
C ARG A 77 -15.29 16.38 21.83
N THR A 78 -14.14 15.75 22.05
CA THR A 78 -13.61 15.56 23.42
C THR A 78 -13.10 16.85 24.05
N ALA A 79 -12.60 17.80 23.25
CA ALA A 79 -12.24 19.13 23.74
C ALA A 79 -13.48 19.96 24.11
N GLY A 80 -14.56 19.87 23.32
CA GLY A 80 -15.83 20.56 23.61
C GLY A 80 -16.60 19.99 24.80
N GLN A 81 -16.36 18.73 25.19
CA GLN A 81 -16.96 18.08 26.36
C GLN A 81 -16.25 18.38 27.70
N LYS A 82 -15.11 19.09 27.67
CA LYS A 82 -14.34 19.46 28.87
C LYS A 82 -14.62 20.89 29.37
N ASN A 83 -15.53 21.61 28.72
CA ASN A 83 -16.14 22.85 29.23
C ASN A 83 -17.59 22.59 29.65
#